data_AF-A0A846BXR8-F1
#
_entry.id   AF-A0A846BXR8-F1
#
_cell.length_a   1.000
_cell.length_b   1.000
_cell.length_c   1.000
_cell.angle_alpha   90.00
_cell.angle_beta   90.00
_cell.angle_gamma   90.00
#
_symmetry.space_group_name_H-M   'P 1'
#
loop_
_entity.id
_entity.type
_entity.pdbx_description
1 polymer ?
#
loop_
_entity_poly.entity_id
_entity_poly.type
_entity_poly.pdbx_seq_one_letter_code
_entity_poly.pdbx_strand_id
1 'polypeptide(L)'
;MACPYSQDLRQRALNLLNSGVPLTSVSRLLNISRPTLYKWQHKFQTTGSTAPSTPCPPPQVSNIKDWQKFKEFVERNGDKTQQEMSELWGQGSRHTISRGLKKLGITRKKKLTPT
;
A
#
# COMPACT_ATOMS: atom_id res chain seq x y z
N MET A 1 -2.36 -16.79 -4.21
CA MET A 1 -2.25 -15.83 -3.09
C MET A 1 -3.18 -16.28 -1.98
N ALA A 2 -2.77 -16.19 -0.72
CA ALA A 2 -3.67 -16.50 0.40
C ALA A 2 -4.65 -15.33 0.60
N CYS A 3 -5.94 -15.58 0.48
CA CYS A 3 -6.97 -14.58 0.75
C CYS A 3 -7.29 -14.56 2.26
N PRO A 4 -7.39 -13.38 2.89
CA PRO A 4 -7.85 -13.29 4.26
C PRO A 4 -9.31 -13.75 4.36
N TYR A 5 -9.66 -14.40 5.49
CA TYR A 5 -11.05 -14.67 5.84
C TYR A 5 -11.90 -13.39 5.84
N SER A 6 -13.18 -13.52 5.50
CA SER A 6 -14.14 -12.43 5.44
C SER A 6 -14.30 -11.70 6.77
N GLN A 7 -14.74 -10.44 6.70
CA GLN A 7 -14.89 -9.58 7.86
C GLN A 7 -16.00 -10.07 8.80
N ASP A 8 -17.12 -10.49 8.22
CA ASP A 8 -18.26 -11.06 8.96
C ASP A 8 -17.85 -12.29 9.78
N LEU A 9 -17.08 -13.22 9.18
CA LEU A 9 -16.62 -14.42 9.87
C LEU A 9 -15.75 -14.08 11.10
N ARG A 10 -14.90 -13.06 10.98
CA ARG A 10 -14.05 -12.57 12.08
C ARG A 10 -14.86 -11.95 13.20
N GLN A 11 -15.83 -11.11 12.85
CA GLN A 11 -16.75 -10.49 13.81
C GLN A 11 -17.55 -11.55 14.56
N ARG A 12 -18.12 -12.53 13.83
CA ARG A 12 -18.86 -13.64 14.44
C ARG A 12 -17.99 -14.47 15.39
N ALA A 13 -16.76 -14.80 14.98
CA ALA A 13 -15.82 -15.51 15.85
C ALA A 13 -15.52 -14.75 17.14
N LEU A 14 -15.27 -13.44 17.05
CA LEU A 14 -14.96 -12.61 18.22
C LEU A 14 -16.18 -12.38 19.11
N ASN A 15 -17.38 -12.24 18.54
CA ASN A 15 -18.62 -12.13 19.32
C ASN A 15 -18.86 -13.41 20.15
N LEU A 16 -18.62 -14.59 19.56
CA LEU A 16 -18.73 -15.86 20.31
C LEU A 16 -17.71 -15.94 21.45
N LEU A 17 -16.47 -15.51 21.20
CA LEU A 17 -15.45 -15.45 22.25
C LEU A 17 -15.81 -14.47 23.37
N ASN A 18 -16.35 -13.29 23.02
CA ASN A 18 -16.78 -12.29 23.99
C ASN A 18 -18.00 -12.75 24.80
N SER A 19 -18.87 -13.60 24.22
CA SER A 19 -19.98 -14.23 24.95
C SER A 19 -19.55 -15.35 25.92
N GLY A 20 -18.24 -15.65 26.02
CA GLY A 20 -17.70 -16.67 26.93
C GLY A 20 -17.61 -18.07 26.34
N VAL A 21 -17.87 -18.26 25.03
CA VAL A 21 -17.71 -19.56 24.38
C VAL A 21 -16.22 -19.90 24.29
N PRO A 22 -15.79 -21.12 24.70
CA PRO A 22 -14.38 -21.48 24.64
C PRO A 22 -13.87 -21.59 23.20
N LEU A 23 -12.60 -21.26 22.99
CA LEU A 23 -11.94 -21.23 21.68
C LEU A 23 -12.07 -22.55 20.89
N THR A 24 -12.04 -23.68 21.60
CA THR A 24 -12.20 -25.03 21.03
C THR A 24 -13.58 -25.23 20.41
N SER A 25 -14.62 -24.76 21.07
CA SER A 25 -15.99 -24.79 20.56
C SER A 25 -16.16 -23.87 19.36
N VAL A 26 -15.61 -22.65 19.41
CA VAL A 26 -15.66 -21.70 18.28
C VAL A 26 -14.92 -22.25 17.06
N SER A 27 -13.78 -22.89 17.28
CA SER A 27 -12.97 -23.54 16.23
C SER A 27 -13.74 -24.63 15.51
N ARG A 28 -14.44 -25.50 16.25
CA ARG A 28 -15.30 -26.55 15.69
C ARG A 28 -16.53 -25.98 14.99
N LEU A 29 -17.17 -24.96 15.58
CA LEU A 29 -18.40 -24.37 15.07
C LEU A 29 -18.19 -23.62 13.74
N LEU A 30 -17.11 -22.84 13.64
CA LEU A 30 -16.82 -22.05 12.45
C LEU A 30 -15.87 -22.75 11.46
N ASN A 31 -15.39 -23.96 11.80
CA ASN A 31 -14.38 -24.69 11.04
C ASN A 31 -13.10 -23.87 10.78
N ILE A 32 -12.60 -23.20 11.82
CA ILE A 32 -11.41 -22.34 11.77
C ILE A 32 -10.36 -22.90 12.70
N SER A 33 -9.09 -22.89 12.27
CA SER A 33 -7.99 -23.34 13.11
C SER A 33 -7.85 -22.48 14.38
N ARG A 34 -7.57 -23.13 15.53
CA ARG A 34 -7.33 -22.45 16.82
C ARG A 34 -6.25 -21.35 16.71
N PRO A 35 -5.10 -21.55 16.01
CA PRO A 35 -4.10 -20.49 15.84
C PRO A 35 -4.64 -19.24 15.15
N THR A 36 -5.56 -19.37 14.20
CA THR A 36 -6.20 -18.22 13.55
C THR A 36 -7.05 -17.42 14.52
N LEU A 37 -7.82 -18.11 15.37
CA LEU A 37 -8.64 -17.47 16.41
C LEU A 37 -7.78 -16.72 17.44
N TYR A 38 -6.67 -17.32 17.90
CA TYR A 38 -5.72 -16.62 18.78
C TYR A 38 -5.18 -15.34 18.15
N LYS A 39 -4.79 -15.38 16.87
CA LYS A 39 -4.31 -14.18 16.15
C LYS A 39 -5.37 -13.08 16.08
N TRP A 40 -6.63 -13.43 15.86
CA TRP A 40 -7.73 -12.45 15.80
C TRP A 40 -8.03 -11.85 17.17
N GLN A 41 -8.06 -12.67 18.22
CA GLN A 41 -8.24 -12.18 19.59
C GLN A 41 -7.12 -11.22 19.99
N HIS A 42 -5.86 -11.60 19.75
CA HIS A 42 -4.71 -10.75 20.03
C HIS A 42 -4.79 -9.43 19.25
N LYS A 43 -5.06 -9.49 17.94
CA LYS A 43 -5.20 -8.28 17.11
C LYS A 43 -6.31 -7.35 17.60
N PHE A 44 -7.44 -7.93 18.03
CA PHE A 44 -8.55 -7.15 18.59
C PHE A 44 -8.16 -6.49 19.91
N GLN A 45 -7.42 -7.18 20.79
CA GLN A 45 -6.91 -6.60 22.03
C GLN A 45 -5.88 -5.48 21.79
N THR A 46 -5.00 -5.62 20.80
CA THR A 46 -3.97 -4.61 20.52
C THR A 46 -4.47 -3.39 19.75
N THR A 47 -5.43 -3.57 18.84
CA THR A 47 -5.80 -2.54 17.86
C THR A 47 -7.28 -2.15 17.94
N GLY A 48 -8.12 -2.91 18.68
CA GLY A 48 -9.57 -2.72 18.73
C GLY A 48 -10.31 -3.06 17.44
N SER A 49 -9.61 -3.55 16.41
CA SER A 49 -10.15 -3.78 15.08
C SER A 49 -10.05 -5.24 14.64
N THR A 50 -11.12 -5.72 14.01
CA THR A 50 -11.23 -7.08 13.48
C THR A 50 -10.84 -7.16 12.00
N ALA A 51 -10.61 -6.02 11.36
CA ALA A 51 -10.33 -5.91 9.94
C ALA A 51 -9.12 -6.75 9.51
N PRO A 52 -9.13 -7.38 8.32
CA PRO A 52 -7.93 -7.95 7.74
C PRO A 52 -6.83 -6.90 7.58
N SER A 53 -5.58 -7.29 7.85
CA SER A 53 -4.46 -6.45 7.46
C SER A 53 -4.42 -6.43 5.94
N THR A 54 -4.41 -5.24 5.36
CA THR A 54 -4.21 -5.08 3.93
C THR A 54 -2.81 -5.57 3.58
N PRO A 55 -2.65 -6.44 2.57
CA PRO A 55 -1.34 -6.79 2.08
C PRO A 55 -0.74 -5.53 1.44
N CYS A 56 0.07 -4.81 2.20
CA CYS A 56 0.83 -3.68 1.69
C CYS A 56 2.19 -4.22 1.22
N PRO A 57 2.54 -4.09 -0.07
CA PRO A 57 3.90 -4.38 -0.49
C PRO A 57 4.87 -3.47 0.27
N PRO A 58 6.10 -3.93 0.54
CA PRO A 58 7.10 -3.07 1.17
C PRO A 58 7.31 -1.80 0.36
N PRO A 59 7.60 -0.66 1.01
CA PRO A 59 7.87 0.58 0.29
C PRO A 59 9.02 0.37 -0.70
N GLN A 60 8.76 0.62 -1.98
CA GLN A 60 9.81 0.58 -3.00
C GLN A 60 10.70 1.82 -2.84
N VAL A 61 12.02 1.60 -2.80
CA VAL A 61 12.98 2.70 -2.79
C VAL A 61 12.84 3.53 -4.07
N SER A 62 12.74 4.86 -3.93
CA SER A 62 12.66 5.75 -5.09
C SER A 62 14.06 6.00 -5.66
N ASN A 63 14.21 5.86 -6.98
CA ASN A 63 15.46 6.20 -7.68
C ASN A 63 15.79 7.70 -7.60
N ILE A 64 14.78 8.56 -7.44
CA ILE A 64 14.97 9.99 -7.19
C ILE A 64 15.03 10.21 -5.68
N LYS A 65 16.23 10.47 -5.15
CA LYS A 65 16.46 10.81 -3.73
C LYS A 65 16.34 12.32 -3.50
N ASP A 66 16.97 13.11 -4.37
CA ASP A 66 17.06 14.57 -4.27
C ASP A 66 16.04 15.26 -5.19
N TRP A 67 14.91 15.71 -4.63
CA TRP A 67 13.85 16.37 -5.41
C TRP A 67 14.23 17.77 -5.91
N GLN A 68 15.07 18.50 -5.19
CA GLN A 68 15.53 19.84 -5.61
C GLN A 68 16.40 19.75 -6.87
N LYS A 69 17.43 18.89 -6.85
CA LYS A 69 18.28 18.64 -8.02
C LYS A 69 17.48 18.14 -9.22
N PHE A 70 16.48 17.29 -8.97
CA PHE A 70 15.59 16.81 -10.03
C PHE A 70 14.76 17.95 -10.64
N LYS A 71 14.29 18.91 -9.83
CA LYS A 71 13.55 20.07 -10.32
C LYS A 71 14.43 20.96 -11.22
N GLU A 72 15.63 21.31 -10.76
CA GLU A 72 16.60 22.10 -11.54
C GLU A 72 16.99 21.38 -12.84
N PHE A 73 17.17 20.06 -12.78
CA PHE A 73 17.46 19.23 -13.95
C PHE A 73 16.33 19.29 -14.99
N VAL A 74 15.07 19.21 -14.54
CA VAL A 74 13.90 19.28 -15.43
C VAL A 74 13.77 20.67 -16.05
N GLU A 75 13.97 21.74 -15.27
CA GLU A 75 13.94 23.12 -15.78
C GLU A 75 15.02 23.35 -16.86
N ARG A 76 16.23 22.81 -16.65
CA ARG A 76 17.34 22.92 -17.60
C ARG A 76 17.18 22.07 -18.87
N ASN A 77 16.42 20.97 -18.79
CA ASN A 77 16.28 20.01 -19.88
C ASN A 77 14.84 19.93 -20.44
N GLY A 78 14.02 20.97 -20.26
CA GLY A 78 12.58 20.96 -20.60
C GLY A 78 12.23 20.54 -22.02
N ASP A 79 13.15 20.71 -22.98
CA ASP A 79 12.96 20.36 -24.39
C ASP A 79 13.28 18.89 -24.72
N LYS A 80 13.90 18.16 -23.80
CA LYS A 80 14.32 16.76 -24.03
C LYS A 80 13.19 15.77 -23.80
N THR A 81 13.27 14.64 -24.49
CA THR A 81 12.32 13.55 -24.25
C THR A 81 12.60 12.89 -22.90
N GLN A 82 11.59 12.23 -22.32
CA GLN A 82 11.75 11.50 -21.05
C GLN A 82 12.81 10.38 -21.13
N GLN A 83 13.08 9.86 -22.33
CA GLN A 83 14.09 8.84 -22.58
C GLN A 83 15.50 9.45 -22.52
N GLU A 84 15.73 10.55 -23.24
CA GLU A 84 16.99 11.31 -23.17
C GLU A 84 17.25 11.85 -21.75
N MET A 85 16.21 12.34 -21.06
CA MET A 85 16.31 12.74 -19.67
C MET A 85 16.74 11.58 -18.75
N SER A 86 16.28 10.35 -19.01
CA SER A 86 16.68 9.19 -18.21
C SER A 86 18.14 8.82 -18.43
N GLU A 87 18.61 8.92 -19.68
CA GLU A 87 20.02 8.69 -20.02
C GLU A 87 20.94 9.74 -19.36
N LEU A 88 20.53 11.01 -19.36
CA LEU A 88 21.29 12.09 -18.73
C LEU A 88 21.26 12.06 -17.20
N TRP A 89 20.13 11.65 -16.61
CA TRP A 89 19.98 11.55 -15.17
C TRP A 89 20.72 10.34 -14.60
N GLY A 90 20.91 9.27 -15.40
CA GLY A 90 21.65 8.06 -15.04
C GLY A 90 21.01 7.19 -13.95
N GLN A 91 20.09 7.74 -13.15
CA GLN A 91 19.43 7.07 -12.02
C GLN A 91 17.94 6.82 -12.31
N GLY A 92 17.66 5.75 -13.04
CA GLY A 92 16.30 5.25 -13.26
C GLY A 92 15.87 5.27 -14.72
N SER A 93 14.74 4.63 -15.00
CA SER A 93 14.22 4.49 -16.36
C SER A 93 13.42 5.71 -16.79
N ARG A 94 13.05 5.77 -18.07
CA ARG A 94 12.04 6.70 -18.60
C ARG A 94 10.78 6.80 -17.71
N HIS A 95 10.34 5.68 -17.12
CA HIS A 95 9.18 5.67 -16.22
C HIS A 95 9.45 6.37 -14.89
N THR A 96 10.68 6.29 -14.36
CA THR A 96 11.12 7.04 -13.19
C THR A 96 10.98 8.54 -13.44
N ILE A 97 11.49 9.03 -14.58
CA ILE A 97 11.39 10.43 -14.98
C ILE A 97 9.91 10.83 -15.13
N SER A 98 9.10 10.03 -15.82
CA SER A 98 7.66 10.29 -15.99
C SER A 98 6.92 10.41 -14.65
N ARG A 99 7.18 9.52 -13.69
CA ARG A 99 6.59 9.59 -12.34
C ARG A 99 7.08 10.82 -11.58
N GLY A 100 8.37 11.16 -11.71
CA GLY A 100 8.97 12.36 -11.13
C GLY A 100 8.30 13.63 -11.64
N LEU A 101 8.16 13.78 -12.95
CA LEU A 101 7.46 14.92 -13.59
C LEU A 101 6.01 15.04 -13.10
N LYS A 102 5.28 13.91 -13.03
CA LYS A 102 3.91 13.89 -12.50
C LYS A 102 3.85 14.37 -11.05
N LYS A 103 4.83 14.01 -10.22
CA LYS A 103 4.91 14.45 -8.82
C LYS A 103 5.22 15.94 -8.69
N LEU A 104 5.98 16.50 -9.62
CA LEU A 104 6.23 17.95 -9.74
C LEU A 104 5.07 18.72 -10.38
N GLY A 105 4.01 18.05 -10.84
CA GLY A 105 2.87 18.68 -11.52
C GLY A 105 3.14 19.08 -12.97
N ILE A 106 4.30 18.74 -13.52
CA ILE A 106 4.69 19.08 -14.90
C ILE A 106 4.03 18.08 -15.85
N THR A 107 3.14 18.58 -16.71
CA THR A 107 2.43 17.75 -17.69
C THR A 107 2.58 18.33 -19.09
N ARG A 108 2.80 17.47 -20.09
CA ARG A 108 2.98 17.88 -21.49
C ARG A 108 1.74 18.61 -22.05
N LYS A 109 0.54 18.26 -21.60
CA LYS A 109 -0.72 18.81 -22.10
C LYS A 109 -1.26 19.85 -21.12
N LYS A 110 -1.57 21.06 -21.63
CA LYS A 110 -2.28 22.09 -20.87
C LYS A 110 -3.62 21.53 -20.38
N LYS A 111 -3.89 21.64 -19.08
CA LYS A 111 -5.24 21.39 -18.55
C LYS A 111 -6.09 22.61 -18.85
N LEU A 112 -7.29 22.40 -19.40
CA LEU A 112 -8.24 23.48 -19.67
C LEU A 112 -8.84 24.06 -18.38
N THR A 113 -8.65 23.38 -17.24
CA THR A 113 -9.17 23.76 -15.92
C THR A 113 -8.05 23.77 -14.87
N PRO A 114 -7.91 24.83 -14.05
CA PRO A 114 -7.02 24.82 -12.89
C PRO A 114 -7.56 23.85 -11.82
N THR A 115 -6.65 23.19 -11.10
CA THR A 115 -6.96 22.32 -9.94
C THR A 115 -6.49 23.03 -8.68
#